data_AF-A0A956DL54-F1
#
_entry.id   AF-A0A956DL54-F1
#
_cell.length_a   1.000
_cell.length_b   1.000
_cell.length_c   1.000
_cell.angle_alpha   90.00
_cell.angle_beta   90.00
_cell.angle_gamma   90.00
#
_symmetry.space_group_name_H-M   'P 1'
#
loop_
_entity.id
_entity.type
_entity.pdbx_description
1 polymer ?
#
loop_
_entity_poly.entity_id
_entity_poly.type
_entity_poly.pdbx_seq_one_letter_code
_entity_poly.pdbx_strand_id
1 'polypeptide(L)'
;LRVALEHADGVGVSFVNTPEDVSLVGQRIRESGRQGFGMILKLETRSATRHLPAILFEALQYDAVGLMIARGDLAVELSFERLAEMQEEILWFGEACHLPVIWATQVLDSAARCGLPTRAEITDAAMSMRAECVMLNKGPQIAVATRMLADIISKMEAHQYKKRALYRKLAMAAGA
;
A
#
# COMPACT_ATOMS: atom_id res chain seq x y z
N LEU A 1 -3.73 13.10 -15.86
CA LEU A 1 -5.12 12.60 -15.79
C LEU A 1 -5.73 12.29 -17.16
N ARG A 2 -5.83 13.23 -18.11
CA ARG A 2 -6.44 12.99 -19.45
C ARG A 2 -5.99 11.69 -20.12
N VAL A 3 -4.68 11.50 -20.29
CA VAL A 3 -4.09 10.28 -20.87
C VAL A 3 -4.45 9.02 -20.07
N ALA A 4 -4.47 9.10 -18.74
CA ALA A 4 -4.84 7.96 -17.89
C ALA A 4 -6.31 7.57 -18.07
N LEU A 5 -7.21 8.56 -18.18
CA LEU A 5 -8.63 8.33 -18.47
C LEU A 5 -8.88 7.69 -19.84
N GLU A 6 -7.91 7.69 -20.75
CA GLU A 6 -8.00 7.02 -22.05
C GLU A 6 -7.33 5.65 -22.06
N HIS A 7 -6.30 5.43 -21.23
CA HIS A 7 -5.38 4.29 -21.39
C HIS A 7 -5.08 3.46 -20.14
N ALA A 8 -5.58 3.83 -18.96
CA ALA A 8 -5.34 3.13 -17.69
C ALA A 8 -6.65 2.84 -16.96
N ASP A 9 -6.62 1.98 -15.94
CA ASP A 9 -7.79 1.68 -15.10
C ASP A 9 -7.94 2.62 -13.90
N GLY A 10 -6.89 3.38 -13.60
CA GLY A 10 -6.88 4.34 -12.51
C GLY A 10 -5.66 5.25 -12.53
N VAL A 11 -5.54 6.06 -11.47
CA VAL A 11 -4.45 7.02 -11.29
C VAL A 11 -3.95 7.02 -9.85
N GLY A 12 -2.63 7.06 -9.67
CA GLY A 12 -2.02 7.39 -8.38
C GLY A 12 -1.90 8.91 -8.23
N VAL A 13 -2.45 9.45 -7.16
CA VAL A 13 -2.40 10.88 -6.83
C VAL A 13 -1.28 11.08 -5.82
N SER A 14 -0.16 11.66 -6.26
CA SER A 14 0.97 11.99 -5.39
C SER A 14 0.68 13.22 -4.54
N PHE A 15 1.32 13.28 -3.37
CA PHE A 15 1.33 14.40 -2.44
C PHE A 15 -0.07 14.87 -2.04
N VAL A 16 -0.96 13.94 -1.72
CA VAL A 16 -2.29 14.27 -1.17
C VAL A 16 -2.10 14.78 0.25
N ASN A 17 -2.42 16.05 0.50
CA ASN A 17 -2.20 16.72 1.78
C ASN A 17 -3.50 17.14 2.45
N THR A 18 -4.56 17.40 1.67
CA THR A 18 -5.83 17.91 2.18
C THR A 18 -7.03 17.27 1.47
N PRO A 19 -8.25 17.41 2.01
CA PRO A 19 -9.48 16.98 1.33
C PRO A 19 -9.64 17.60 -0.06
N GLU A 20 -9.22 18.86 -0.24
CA GLU A 20 -9.35 19.57 -1.50
C GLU A 20 -8.53 18.90 -2.62
N ASP A 21 -7.38 18.31 -2.30
CA ASP A 21 -6.56 17.54 -3.27
C ASP A 21 -7.35 16.32 -3.80
N VAL A 22 -8.05 15.62 -2.90
CA VAL A 22 -8.91 14.48 -3.24
C VAL A 22 -10.08 14.94 -4.09
N SER A 23 -10.76 16.02 -3.65
CA SER A 23 -11.94 16.55 -4.33
C SER A 23 -11.61 17.01 -5.75
N LEU A 24 -10.48 17.68 -5.94
CA LEU A 24 -10.03 18.16 -7.24
C LEU A 24 -9.90 17.03 -8.26
N VAL A 25 -9.24 15.93 -7.88
CA VAL A 25 -9.05 14.79 -8.78
C VAL A 25 -10.35 14.00 -8.95
N GLY A 26 -11.06 13.75 -7.85
CA GLY A 26 -12.32 13.00 -7.85
C GLY A 26 -13.40 13.66 -8.70
N GLN A 27 -13.58 14.98 -8.58
CA GLN A 27 -14.49 15.75 -9.44
C GLN A 27 -14.11 15.61 -10.91
N ARG A 28 -12.81 15.71 -11.23
CA ARG A 28 -12.35 15.61 -12.62
C ARG A 28 -12.56 14.22 -13.23
N ILE A 29 -12.41 13.16 -12.42
CA ILE A 29 -12.76 11.79 -12.83
C ILE A 29 -14.27 11.67 -13.05
N ARG A 30 -15.08 12.18 -12.11
CA ARG A 30 -16.55 12.17 -12.22
C ARG A 30 -17.04 12.90 -13.48
N GLU A 31 -16.51 14.08 -13.77
CA GLU A 31 -16.82 14.87 -14.98
C GLU A 31 -16.47 14.14 -16.29
N SER A 32 -15.49 13.25 -16.27
CA SER A 32 -15.13 12.46 -17.46
C SER A 32 -16.19 11.42 -17.83
N GLY A 33 -17.12 11.12 -16.91
CA GLY A 33 -18.14 10.08 -17.09
C GLY A 33 -17.59 8.65 -17.03
N ARG A 34 -16.28 8.46 -16.82
CA ARG A 34 -15.65 7.14 -16.77
C ARG A 34 -15.93 6.45 -15.44
N GLN A 35 -16.92 5.57 -15.45
CA GLN A 35 -17.29 4.73 -14.31
C GLN A 35 -16.17 3.76 -13.94
N GLY A 36 -15.99 3.53 -12.63
CA GLY A 36 -15.03 2.57 -12.11
C GLY A 36 -13.55 2.94 -12.26
N PHE A 37 -13.22 4.16 -12.73
CA PHE A 37 -11.83 4.61 -12.82
C PHE A 37 -11.26 4.85 -11.42
N GLY A 38 -10.23 4.09 -11.06
CA GLY A 38 -9.66 4.09 -9.72
C GLY A 38 -8.80 5.31 -9.39
N MET A 39 -8.83 5.75 -8.14
CA MET A 39 -7.96 6.78 -7.59
C MET A 39 -7.21 6.23 -6.38
N ILE A 40 -5.88 6.18 -6.46
CA ILE A 40 -5.03 5.76 -5.34
C ILE A 40 -4.39 6.99 -4.70
N LEU A 41 -4.77 7.31 -3.46
CA LEU A 41 -4.25 8.44 -2.71
C LEU A 41 -2.90 8.06 -2.09
N LYS A 42 -1.81 8.71 -2.51
CA LYS A 42 -0.47 8.45 -1.98
C LYS A 42 -0.24 9.34 -0.76
N LEU A 43 -0.17 8.69 0.40
CA LEU A 43 0.09 9.34 1.67
C LEU A 43 1.62 9.42 1.85
N GLU A 44 2.17 10.61 1.57
CA GLU A 44 3.62 10.82 1.41
C GLU A 44 4.20 11.81 2.43
N THR A 45 3.37 12.68 3.02
CA THR A 45 3.85 13.85 3.76
C THR A 45 3.36 13.88 5.19
N ARG A 46 4.01 14.70 6.03
CA ARG A 46 3.51 14.99 7.38
C ARG A 46 2.15 15.71 7.37
N SER A 47 1.83 16.46 6.32
CA SER A 47 0.52 17.13 6.22
C SER A 47 -0.59 16.11 5.99
N ALA A 48 -0.35 15.13 5.11
CA ALA A 48 -1.27 14.03 4.83
C ALA A 48 -1.66 13.29 6.11
N THR A 49 -0.68 13.02 6.99
CA THR A 49 -0.93 12.31 8.24
C THR A 49 -1.74 13.12 9.25
N ARG A 50 -1.55 14.44 9.31
CA ARG A 50 -2.34 15.34 10.17
C ARG A 50 -3.78 15.48 9.70
N HIS A 51 -4.02 15.49 8.39
CA HIS A 51 -5.34 15.62 7.80
C HIS A 51 -5.98 14.28 7.42
N LEU A 52 -5.37 13.15 7.80
CA LEU A 52 -5.79 11.82 7.36
C LEU A 52 -7.29 11.57 7.56
N PRO A 53 -7.91 11.85 8.72
CA PRO A 53 -9.36 11.67 8.87
C PRO A 53 -10.17 12.47 7.84
N ALA A 54 -9.81 13.73 7.60
CA ALA A 54 -10.53 14.59 6.67
C ALA A 54 -10.35 14.14 5.21
N ILE A 55 -9.14 13.72 4.83
CA ILE A 55 -8.84 13.12 3.52
C ILE A 55 -9.70 11.88 3.30
N LEU A 56 -9.84 11.02 4.31
CA LEU A 56 -10.65 9.81 4.22
C LEU A 56 -12.14 10.13 4.12
N PHE A 57 -12.65 11.09 4.88
CA PHE A 57 -14.04 11.53 4.77
C PHE A 57 -14.40 12.03 3.37
N GLU A 58 -13.51 12.78 2.73
CA GLU A 58 -13.70 13.19 1.32
C GLU A 58 -13.57 12.00 0.36
N ALA A 59 -12.60 11.10 0.59
CA ALA A 59 -12.42 9.91 -0.24
C ALA A 59 -13.68 9.03 -0.29
N LEU A 60 -14.44 8.93 0.80
CA LEU A 60 -15.69 8.17 0.90
C LEU A 60 -16.82 8.72 0.00
N GLN A 61 -16.66 9.90 -0.61
CA GLN A 61 -17.61 10.47 -1.58
C GLN A 61 -17.43 9.93 -3.00
N TYR A 62 -16.46 9.04 -3.22
CA TYR A 62 -16.09 8.50 -4.53
C TYR A 62 -16.03 6.96 -4.49
N ASP A 63 -16.48 6.32 -5.56
CA ASP A 63 -16.73 4.86 -5.55
C ASP A 63 -15.47 4.00 -5.61
N ALA A 64 -14.39 4.48 -6.25
CA ALA A 64 -13.20 3.67 -6.56
C ALA A 64 -11.93 4.31 -6.00
N VAL A 65 -11.82 4.38 -4.67
CA VAL A 65 -10.65 4.96 -4.00
C VAL A 65 -9.85 3.90 -3.24
N GLY A 66 -8.53 3.99 -3.32
CA GLY A 66 -7.60 3.23 -2.49
C GLY A 66 -6.54 4.14 -1.87
N LEU A 67 -5.81 3.62 -0.90
CA LEU A 67 -4.73 4.33 -0.22
C LEU A 67 -3.39 3.69 -0.60
N MET A 68 -2.32 4.47 -0.59
CA MET A 68 -0.96 3.96 -0.70
C MET A 68 -0.11 4.52 0.43
N ILE A 69 0.54 3.63 1.17
CA ILE A 69 1.54 4.01 2.18
C ILE A 69 2.87 4.18 1.46
N ALA A 70 3.23 5.41 1.13
CA ALA A 70 4.47 5.73 0.44
C ALA A 70 5.62 5.92 1.44
N ARG A 71 6.09 4.80 1.98
CA ARG A 71 7.02 4.74 3.13
C ARG A 71 8.35 5.44 2.89
N GLY A 72 8.86 5.42 1.66
CA GLY A 72 10.10 6.11 1.28
C GLY A 72 10.01 7.62 1.50
N ASP A 73 8.92 8.25 1.05
CA ASP A 73 8.67 9.68 1.24
C ASP A 73 8.29 9.98 2.70
N LEU A 74 7.42 9.15 3.31
CA LEU A 74 7.05 9.28 4.71
C LEU A 74 8.25 9.16 5.66
N ALA A 75 9.26 8.35 5.34
CA ALA A 75 10.48 8.22 6.14
C ALA A 75 11.35 9.48 6.11
N VAL A 76 11.24 10.31 5.07
CA VAL A 76 11.93 11.61 4.98
C VAL A 76 11.15 12.66 5.80
N GLU A 77 9.83 12.58 5.79
CA GLU A 77 8.91 13.55 6.40
C GLU A 77 8.67 13.32 7.90
N LEU A 78 8.75 12.06 8.33
CA LEU A 78 8.56 11.59 9.69
C LEU A 78 9.89 11.03 10.23
N SER A 79 10.03 10.96 11.56
CA SER A 79 11.11 10.16 12.13
C SER A 79 10.83 8.67 11.91
N PHE A 80 11.88 7.85 11.84
CA PHE A 80 11.74 6.41 11.61
C PHE A 80 10.83 5.71 12.63
N GLU A 81 10.84 6.17 13.88
CA GLU A 81 9.99 5.64 14.95
C GLU A 81 8.50 5.85 14.62
N ARG A 82 8.16 7.05 14.11
CA ARG A 82 6.79 7.40 13.76
C ARG A 82 6.31 6.79 12.45
N LEU A 83 7.22 6.35 11.58
CA LEU A 83 6.85 5.69 10.33
C LEU A 83 6.12 4.36 10.58
N ALA A 84 6.63 3.56 11.51
CA ALA A 84 6.02 2.27 11.86
C ALA A 84 4.61 2.46 12.45
N GLU A 85 4.45 3.43 13.35
CA GLU A 85 3.15 3.81 13.94
C GLU A 85 2.17 4.27 12.84
N MET A 86 2.60 5.21 12.00
CA MET A 86 1.76 5.79 10.95
C MET A 86 1.29 4.74 9.93
N GLN A 87 2.16 3.80 9.56
CA GLN A 87 1.78 2.68 8.70
C GLN A 87 0.64 1.85 9.31
N GLU A 88 0.72 1.54 10.60
CA GLU A 88 -0.33 0.78 11.29
C GLU A 88 -1.63 1.57 11.40
N GLU A 89 -1.56 2.88 11.64
CA GLU A 89 -2.73 3.77 11.62
C GLU A 89 -3.41 3.79 10.25
N ILE A 90 -2.66 3.97 9.17
CA ILE A 90 -3.23 3.97 7.80
C ILE A 90 -3.90 2.64 7.49
N LEU A 91 -3.31 1.51 7.88
CA LEU A 91 -3.94 0.19 7.70
C LEU A 91 -5.24 0.05 8.49
N TRP A 92 -5.31 0.60 9.71
CA TRP A 92 -6.55 0.57 10.50
C TRP A 92 -7.63 1.44 9.89
N PHE A 93 -7.29 2.65 9.47
CA PHE A 93 -8.23 3.53 8.81
C PHE A 93 -8.71 2.97 7.46
N GLY A 94 -7.80 2.42 6.65
CA GLY A 94 -8.15 1.76 5.39
C GLY A 94 -9.16 0.64 5.60
N GLU A 95 -8.91 -0.25 6.58
CA GLU A 95 -9.85 -1.32 6.94
C GLU A 95 -11.20 -0.76 7.43
N ALA A 96 -11.19 0.25 8.30
CA ALA A 96 -12.40 0.86 8.86
C ALA A 96 -13.25 1.59 7.81
N CYS A 97 -12.60 2.21 6.82
CA CYS A 97 -13.26 2.90 5.71
C CYS A 97 -13.56 1.96 4.53
N HIS A 98 -13.19 0.69 4.60
CA HIS A 98 -13.25 -0.26 3.48
C HIS A 98 -12.48 0.20 2.23
N LEU A 99 -11.41 0.98 2.42
CA LEU A 99 -10.54 1.45 1.34
C LEU A 99 -9.31 0.52 1.25
N PRO A 100 -9.07 -0.14 0.10
CA PRO A 100 -7.91 -1.00 -0.07
C PRO A 100 -6.63 -0.18 0.05
N VAL A 101 -5.65 -0.74 0.75
CA VAL A 101 -4.34 -0.15 1.02
C VAL A 101 -3.27 -0.86 0.20
N ILE A 102 -2.39 -0.06 -0.40
CA ILE A 102 -1.18 -0.52 -1.07
C ILE A 102 0.00 -0.25 -0.15
N TRP A 103 0.67 -1.32 0.26
CA TRP A 103 1.95 -1.27 0.97
C TRP A 103 3.07 -1.01 -0.03
N ALA A 104 3.61 0.21 -0.06
CA ALA A 104 4.49 0.64 -1.13
C ALA A 104 5.86 1.10 -0.67
N THR A 105 6.78 1.15 -1.65
CA THR A 105 8.18 1.56 -1.57
C THR A 105 9.04 0.66 -0.69
N GLN A 106 10.31 0.46 -1.06
CA GLN A 106 11.31 -0.28 -0.26
C GLN A 106 10.96 -1.74 0.10
N VAL A 107 9.91 -2.34 -0.48
CA VAL A 107 9.64 -3.78 -0.37
C VAL A 107 10.58 -4.54 -1.29
N LEU A 108 11.40 -5.44 -0.74
CA LEU A 108 12.35 -6.28 -1.49
C LEU A 108 13.22 -5.47 -2.48
N ASP A 109 13.62 -4.25 -2.12
CA ASP A 109 14.29 -3.30 -3.02
C ASP A 109 15.68 -3.81 -3.45
N SER A 110 16.42 -4.43 -2.53
CA SER A 110 17.70 -5.07 -2.84
C SER A 110 17.49 -6.31 -3.70
N ALA A 111 16.46 -7.12 -3.45
CA ALA A 111 16.12 -8.24 -4.32
C ALA A 111 15.78 -7.78 -5.75
N ALA A 112 15.06 -6.67 -5.91
CA ALA A 112 14.74 -6.11 -7.22
C ALA A 112 15.99 -5.60 -7.94
N ARG A 113 16.96 -5.04 -7.21
CA ARG A 113 18.22 -4.52 -7.78
C ARG A 113 19.25 -5.59 -8.11
N CYS A 114 19.56 -6.49 -7.19
CA CYS A 114 20.68 -7.43 -7.30
C CYS A 114 20.28 -8.90 -7.11
N GLY A 115 18.99 -9.20 -6.93
CA GLY A 115 18.47 -10.57 -6.82
C GLY A 115 18.56 -11.16 -5.41
N LEU A 116 19.14 -10.44 -4.46
CA LEU A 116 19.34 -10.89 -3.08
C LEU A 116 18.66 -9.93 -2.09
N PRO A 117 17.66 -10.40 -1.31
CA PRO A 117 17.02 -9.60 -0.27
C PRO A 117 17.90 -9.54 0.98
N THR A 118 17.69 -8.51 1.78
CA THR A 118 18.19 -8.47 3.17
C THR A 118 17.21 -9.20 4.10
N ARG A 119 17.69 -9.59 5.29
CA ARG A 119 16.82 -10.15 6.35
C ARG A 119 15.69 -9.20 6.73
N ALA A 120 15.95 -7.90 6.77
CA ALA A 120 14.96 -6.89 7.09
C ALA A 120 13.87 -6.80 6.01
N GLU A 121 14.25 -6.85 4.73
CA GLU A 121 13.30 -6.84 3.61
C GLU A 121 12.41 -8.09 3.56
N ILE A 122 12.92 -9.26 3.97
CA ILE A 122 12.09 -10.47 4.09
C ILE A 122 11.01 -10.30 5.16
N THR A 123 11.37 -9.79 6.33
CA THR A 123 10.41 -9.52 7.41
C THR A 123 9.39 -8.46 6.98
N ASP A 124 9.84 -7.40 6.31
CA ASP A 124 8.97 -6.35 5.78
C ASP A 124 7.97 -6.88 4.75
N ALA A 125 8.46 -7.70 3.80
CA ALA A 125 7.61 -8.36 2.81
C ALA A 125 6.59 -9.29 3.47
N ALA A 126 6.97 -10.03 4.52
CA ALA A 126 6.04 -10.86 5.27
C ALA A 126 4.95 -10.03 5.97
N MET A 127 5.30 -8.87 6.53
CA MET A 127 4.35 -7.98 7.19
C MET A 127 3.41 -7.27 6.22
N SER A 128 3.83 -7.07 4.98
CA SER A 128 3.06 -6.38 3.94
C SER A 128 1.73 -7.07 3.58
N MET A 129 1.57 -8.35 3.92
CA MET A 129 0.30 -9.10 3.82
C MET A 129 -0.88 -8.47 4.59
N ARG A 130 -0.59 -7.50 5.46
CA ARG A 130 -1.60 -6.74 6.21
C ARG A 130 -2.41 -5.81 5.32
N ALA A 131 -1.87 -5.45 4.16
CA ALA A 131 -2.50 -4.62 3.15
C ALA A 131 -3.12 -5.49 2.05
N GLU A 132 -4.01 -4.90 1.26
CA GLU A 132 -4.67 -5.59 0.12
C GLU A 132 -3.71 -5.79 -1.05
N CYS A 133 -2.69 -4.95 -1.18
CA CYS A 133 -1.73 -4.99 -2.25
C CYS A 133 -0.34 -4.58 -1.76
N VAL A 134 0.68 -5.11 -2.42
CA VAL A 134 2.08 -4.80 -2.15
C VAL A 134 2.74 -4.34 -3.44
N MET A 135 3.36 -3.16 -3.41
CA MET A 135 4.01 -2.57 -4.57
C MET A 135 5.53 -2.78 -4.52
N LEU A 136 6.05 -3.45 -5.54
CA LEU A 136 7.49 -3.47 -5.86
C LEU A 136 7.83 -2.29 -6.78
N ASN A 137 9.02 -1.71 -6.59
CA ASN A 137 9.47 -0.57 -7.39
C ASN A 137 10.05 -1.02 -8.75
N LYS A 138 11.37 -0.99 -8.89
CA LYS A 138 12.07 -1.24 -10.15
C LYS A 138 13.41 -1.90 -9.90
N GLY A 139 13.89 -2.63 -10.91
CA GLY A 139 15.25 -3.16 -10.92
C GLY A 139 15.39 -4.30 -11.94
N PRO A 140 16.63 -4.63 -12.34
CA PRO A 140 16.87 -5.66 -13.35
C PRO A 140 16.40 -7.05 -12.91
N GLN A 141 16.25 -7.29 -11.60
CA GLN A 141 15.81 -8.56 -11.01
C GLN A 141 14.35 -8.49 -10.53
N ILE A 142 13.52 -7.60 -11.09
CA ILE A 142 12.12 -7.42 -10.65
C ILE A 142 11.29 -8.71 -10.72
N ALA A 143 11.52 -9.55 -11.72
CA ALA A 143 10.83 -10.84 -11.84
C ALA A 143 11.22 -11.81 -10.71
N VAL A 144 12.46 -11.75 -10.23
CA VAL A 144 12.93 -12.52 -9.07
C VAL A 144 12.26 -12.00 -7.80
N ALA A 145 12.27 -10.68 -7.59
CA ALA A 145 11.63 -10.05 -6.44
C ALA A 145 10.12 -10.33 -6.40
N THR A 146 9.44 -10.34 -7.55
CA THR A 146 8.01 -10.65 -7.65
C THR A 146 7.71 -12.08 -7.24
N ARG A 147 8.46 -13.07 -7.76
CA ARG A 147 8.29 -14.48 -7.37
C ARG A 147 8.59 -14.69 -5.88
N MET A 148 9.62 -14.03 -5.36
CA MET A 148 9.98 -14.07 -3.95
C MET A 148 8.88 -13.50 -3.06
N LEU A 149 8.32 -12.34 -3.43
CA LEU A 149 7.21 -11.74 -2.71
C LEU A 149 5.99 -12.67 -2.70
N ALA A 150 5.64 -13.25 -3.85
CA ALA A 150 4.53 -14.18 -3.97
C ALA A 150 4.72 -15.42 -3.07
N ASP A 151 5.93 -15.99 -3.03
CA ASP A 151 6.25 -17.14 -2.15
C ASP A 151 6.15 -16.77 -0.66
N ILE A 152 6.67 -15.60 -0.27
CA ILE A 152 6.58 -15.11 1.11
C ILE A 152 5.12 -14.91 1.52
N ILE A 153 4.32 -14.21 0.72
CA ILE A 153 2.91 -13.94 1.01
C ILE A 153 2.12 -15.25 1.08
N SER A 154 2.28 -16.15 0.09
CA SER A 154 1.55 -17.43 0.06
C SER A 154 1.81 -18.28 1.31
N LYS A 155 3.04 -18.28 1.83
CA LYS A 155 3.39 -18.96 3.08
C LYS A 155 2.75 -18.28 4.29
N MET A 156 2.78 -16.95 4.31
CA MET A 156 2.26 -16.15 5.41
C MET A 156 0.73 -16.17 5.52
N GLU A 157 0.00 -16.27 4.40
CA GLU A 157 -1.46 -16.38 4.36
C GLU A 157 -2.00 -17.57 5.17
N ALA A 158 -1.21 -18.63 5.36
CA ALA A 158 -1.58 -19.75 6.23
C ALA A 158 -1.51 -19.42 7.74
N HIS A 159 -0.92 -18.29 8.12
CA HIS A 159 -0.65 -17.88 9.49
C HIS A 159 -1.38 -16.61 9.90
N GLN A 160 -1.62 -15.67 8.98
CA GLN A 160 -2.32 -14.43 9.24
C GLN A 160 -3.23 -14.06 8.06
N TYR A 161 -4.32 -13.38 8.37
CA TYR A 161 -5.14 -12.68 7.38
C TYR A 161 -5.34 -11.25 7.84
N LYS A 162 -4.79 -10.30 7.07
CA LYS A 162 -4.65 -8.90 7.50
C LYS A 162 -4.05 -8.82 8.91
N LYS A 163 -4.70 -8.10 9.83
CA LYS A 163 -4.28 -8.00 11.25
C LYS A 163 -4.83 -9.13 12.15
N ARG A 164 -5.50 -10.14 11.59
CA ARG A 164 -6.06 -11.27 12.34
C ARG A 164 -5.12 -12.48 12.27
N ALA A 165 -4.75 -13.01 13.43
CA ALA A 165 -4.01 -14.27 13.49
C ALA A 165 -4.93 -15.42 13.07
N LEU A 166 -4.43 -16.30 12.20
CA LEU A 166 -5.08 -17.55 11.85
C LEU A 166 -4.43 -18.67 12.65
N TYR A 167 -5.16 -19.24 13.62
CA TYR A 167 -4.67 -20.34 14.44
C TYR A 167 -4.74 -21.65 13.66
N ARG A 168 -3.72 -21.93 12.85
CA ARG A 168 -3.56 -23.23 12.18
C ARG A 168 -3.15 -24.31 13.19
N LYS A 169 -3.64 -25.54 12.99
CA LYS A 169 -3.14 -26.71 13.72
C LYS A 169 -1.64 -26.90 13.43
N LEU A 170 -0.81 -26.80 14.46
CA LEU A 170 0.64 -27.05 14.36
C LEU A 170 0.87 -28.49 13.89
N ALA A 171 1.40 -28.67 12.69
CA ALA A 171 2.04 -29.93 12.31
C ALA A 171 3.43 -29.88 12.94
N MET A 172 3.60 -30.57 14.08
CA MET A 172 4.93 -30.78 14.65
C MET A 172 5.83 -31.39 13.59
N ALA A 173 7.02 -30.81 13.39
CA ALA A 173 8.02 -31.39 12.51
C ALA A 173 8.22 -32.87 12.91
N ALA A 174 8.03 -33.79 11.96
CA ALA A 174 8.41 -35.17 12.17
C ALA A 174 9.92 -35.17 12.48
N GLY A 175 10.27 -35.51 13.71
CA GLY A 175 11.66 -35.62 14.15
C GLY A 175 12.39 -36.63 13.27
N ALA A 176 13.66 -36.31 12.97
CA ALA A 176 14.60 -37.19 12.29
C ALA A 176 14.83 -38.49 13.06
#